data_AF-N9UR01-F1
#
_entry.id   AF-N9UR01-F1
#
_cell.length_a   1.000
_cell.length_b   1.000
_cell.length_c   1.000
_cell.angle_alpha   90.00
_cell.angle_beta   90.00
_cell.angle_gamma   90.00
#
_symmetry.space_group_name_H-M   'P 1'
#
loop_
_entity.id
_entity.type
_entity.pdbx_description
1 polymer ?
#
loop_
_entity_poly.entity_id
_entity_poly.type
_entity_poly.pdbx_seq_one_letter_code
_entity_poly.pdbx_strand_id
1 'polypeptide(L)'
;MLVVLLFISLSLATTSSITISLYHVGEDWTIKYVSDTEAVAIATYVTSKEAKGYNELSVHTNKKYSDKEQMFATGFADGFFSGNNINFHKENMNAWYLDHYLGKAKDYPKSLYKYLQDNIDYINTQIKANPEDQYWVSVDLIMEQVRGVTAGHNFAVKASESMTFYDMFFYESFGDLLDLTAVLPADDEVNGIERPKWFIKYANNDIDWHLNWKLRTKCSGLIRYVKENHDIYVSQVAWFMYGAMNRVMKHFDINLNNEYLSAKKVSFSSYPGFVFSFDDFYMTSNDLAIIETTFTNFNTTLNQYIHSNTLLDWIRIVLAVRASKNGKEFHDIFEKQNSGTYNNQWIVVDYKLFNSVESGIPEGTLTVSEQIPGYVFYKDFSTSLESTGYFGSFNVPEIQKTIDMSNTTANAQGNKAFWNSPTECCRAKIFEKYAPKVMNMNDMKKMMKYNDYKNEPLSKDPTTELQDPGATIAARYDLRPSELKPLPFGQMDAKICDKSGFETLQFHVQAGPTHDNQPYLDLEVYEKQGWFVPDKGVLKVWNFDWEEFIPK
;
A
#
# COMPACT_ATOMS: atom_id res chain seq x y z
N MET A 1 47.61 4.39 25.06
CA MET A 1 46.34 3.64 24.87
C MET A 1 45.22 4.62 25.23
N LEU A 2 44.65 5.30 24.23
CA LEU A 2 43.61 6.31 24.44
C LEU A 2 42.26 5.58 24.40
N VAL A 3 41.59 5.45 25.54
CA VAL A 3 40.23 4.92 25.60
C VAL A 3 39.28 6.06 25.30
N VAL A 4 38.70 6.07 24.10
CA VAL A 4 37.60 6.95 23.73
C VAL A 4 36.32 6.34 24.30
N LEU A 5 35.83 6.91 25.39
CA LEU A 5 34.51 6.63 25.93
C LEU A 5 33.47 7.32 25.05
N LEU A 6 32.78 6.56 24.21
CA LEU A 6 31.56 7.01 23.55
C LEU A 6 30.46 7.12 24.61
N PHE A 7 30.03 8.35 24.90
CA PHE A 7 28.79 8.59 25.63
C PHE A 7 27.62 8.35 24.66
N ILE A 8 26.96 7.21 24.79
CA ILE A 8 25.65 6.98 24.19
C ILE A 8 24.64 7.73 25.06
N SER A 9 24.15 8.87 24.58
CA SER A 9 22.96 9.49 25.16
C SER A 9 21.77 8.59 24.85
N LEU A 10 21.33 7.78 25.83
CA LEU A 10 19.99 7.19 25.77
C LEU A 10 18.98 8.33 25.95
N SER A 11 18.54 8.94 24.85
CA SER A 11 17.24 9.61 24.85
C SER A 11 16.19 8.51 24.93
N LEU A 12 15.49 8.39 26.06
CA LEU A 12 14.29 7.57 26.15
C LEU A 12 13.32 8.07 25.07
N ALA A 13 13.06 7.26 24.05
CA ALA A 13 12.10 7.58 23.01
C ALA A 13 10.71 7.74 23.68
N THR A 14 10.25 8.98 23.83
CA THR A 14 8.98 9.27 24.50
C THR A 14 7.84 9.13 23.50
N THR A 15 6.94 8.18 23.72
CA THR A 15 5.64 8.13 23.04
C THR A 15 4.72 9.19 23.64
N SER A 16 4.16 10.09 22.82
CA SER A 16 3.14 11.06 23.27
C SER A 16 1.80 10.76 22.63
N SER A 17 0.71 10.92 23.38
CA SER A 17 -0.66 10.74 22.89
C SER A 17 -1.42 12.06 23.01
N ILE A 18 -2.09 12.48 21.94
CA ILE A 18 -2.96 13.66 21.92
C ILE A 18 -4.35 13.22 21.47
N THR A 19 -5.38 13.62 22.21
CA THR A 19 -6.79 13.41 21.84
C THR A 19 -7.47 14.74 21.61
N ILE A 20 -8.20 14.85 20.51
CA ILE A 20 -9.03 15.99 20.15
C ILE A 20 -10.47 15.56 19.88
N SER A 21 -11.39 16.49 20.05
CA SER A 21 -12.78 16.40 19.62
C SER A 21 -13.06 17.46 18.56
N LEU A 22 -13.70 17.07 17.46
CA LEU A 22 -14.04 17.93 16.32
C LEU A 22 -15.52 18.30 16.35
N TYR A 23 -15.80 19.59 16.20
CA TYR A 23 -17.16 20.13 16.14
C TYR A 23 -17.38 20.89 14.85
N HIS A 24 -18.58 20.77 14.30
CA HIS A 24 -19.07 21.58 13.20
C HIS A 24 -20.08 22.59 13.75
N VAL A 25 -19.70 23.87 13.77
CA VAL A 25 -20.49 24.96 14.41
C VAL A 25 -20.75 26.05 13.37
N GLY A 26 -21.99 26.15 12.92
CA GLY A 26 -22.33 27.04 11.80
C GLY A 26 -21.70 26.51 10.52
N GLU A 27 -20.80 27.30 9.90
CA GLU A 27 -20.03 26.91 8.72
C GLU A 27 -18.58 26.52 9.05
N ASP A 28 -18.19 26.61 10.33
CA ASP A 28 -16.80 26.45 10.77
C ASP A 28 -16.56 25.11 11.46
N TRP A 29 -15.36 24.56 11.23
CA TRP A 29 -14.84 23.40 11.96
C TRP A 29 -13.91 23.85 13.07
N THR A 30 -14.13 23.33 14.28
CA THR A 30 -13.33 23.66 15.47
C THR A 30 -12.84 22.42 16.19
N ILE A 31 -11.67 22.53 16.81
CA ILE A 31 -11.05 21.46 17.60
C ILE A 31 -10.98 21.84 19.07
N LYS A 32 -11.16 20.87 19.97
CA LYS A 32 -10.85 21.00 21.39
C LYS A 32 -10.02 19.81 21.85
N TYR A 33 -9.03 20.05 22.71
CA TYR A 33 -8.16 19.02 23.28
C TYR A 33 -8.83 18.29 24.45
N VAL A 34 -9.95 17.62 24.15
CA VAL A 34 -10.77 16.85 25.08
C VAL A 34 -11.27 15.58 24.38
N SER A 35 -11.75 14.63 25.16
CA SER A 35 -12.56 13.50 24.66
C SER A 35 -14.02 13.79 25.00
N ASP A 36 -14.77 14.28 24.02
CA ASP A 36 -16.20 14.61 24.13
C ASP A 36 -17.01 13.73 23.19
N THR A 37 -17.78 12.80 23.76
CA THR A 37 -18.61 11.84 23.00
C THR A 37 -19.78 12.51 22.28
N GLU A 38 -20.08 13.77 22.58
CA GLU A 38 -21.09 14.56 21.88
C GLU A 38 -20.53 15.28 20.65
N ALA A 39 -19.22 15.28 20.42
CA ALA A 39 -18.60 15.84 19.23
C ALA A 39 -18.89 15.02 17.96
N VAL A 40 -18.59 15.59 16.78
CA VAL A 40 -18.74 14.90 15.49
C VAL A 40 -17.80 13.71 15.40
N ALA A 41 -16.56 13.91 15.84
CA ALA A 41 -15.55 12.88 15.94
C ALA A 41 -14.60 13.13 17.10
N ILE A 42 -14.09 12.05 17.68
CA ILE A 42 -12.95 12.05 18.59
C ILE A 42 -11.78 11.42 17.82
N ALA A 43 -10.62 12.06 17.85
CA ALA A 43 -9.43 11.54 17.22
C ALA A 43 -8.27 11.52 18.21
N THR A 44 -7.53 10.41 18.23
CA THR A 44 -6.33 10.23 19.04
C THR A 44 -5.14 9.96 18.13
N TYR A 45 -4.06 10.71 18.32
CA TYR A 45 -2.80 10.51 17.62
C TYR A 45 -1.70 10.16 18.60
N VAL A 46 -1.01 9.06 18.34
CA VAL A 46 0.16 8.63 19.11
C VAL A 46 1.40 8.88 18.26
N THR A 47 2.23 9.81 18.71
CA THR A 47 3.56 10.02 18.13
C THR A 47 4.48 8.96 18.68
N SER A 48 4.66 7.88 17.91
CA SER A 48 5.49 6.73 18.26
C SER A 48 6.59 6.45 17.24
N LYS A 49 6.74 7.29 16.19
CA LYS A 49 7.69 7.08 15.10
C LYS A 49 9.12 6.80 15.60
N GLU A 50 9.64 7.57 16.54
CA GLU A 50 11.00 7.36 17.10
C GLU A 50 11.16 6.03 17.84
N ALA A 51 10.08 5.50 18.40
CA ALA A 51 10.10 4.25 19.18
C ALA A 51 9.79 3.01 18.33
N LYS A 52 8.91 3.14 17.33
CA LYS A 52 8.33 2.01 16.56
C LYS A 52 8.51 2.09 15.04
N GLY A 53 9.00 3.22 14.52
CA GLY A 53 9.11 3.48 13.08
C GLY A 53 7.82 3.96 12.41
N TYR A 54 6.72 4.12 13.16
CA TYR A 54 5.44 4.63 12.69
C TYR A 54 4.69 5.41 13.77
N ASN A 55 3.78 6.31 13.36
CA ASN A 55 2.78 6.92 14.25
C ASN A 55 1.45 6.17 14.18
N GLU A 56 0.54 6.44 15.11
CA GLU A 56 -0.77 5.79 15.17
C GLU A 56 -1.87 6.85 15.16
N LEU A 57 -2.93 6.66 14.37
CA LEU A 57 -4.12 7.50 14.33
C LEU A 57 -5.37 6.65 14.56
N SER A 58 -6.17 7.02 15.55
CA SER A 58 -7.48 6.43 15.80
C SER A 58 -8.56 7.50 15.71
N VAL A 59 -9.64 7.24 14.97
CA VAL A 59 -10.78 8.15 14.85
C VAL A 59 -12.07 7.40 15.13
N HIS A 60 -12.92 7.98 15.98
CA HIS A 60 -14.27 7.50 16.27
C HIS A 60 -15.28 8.60 15.93
N THR A 61 -16.30 8.30 15.11
CA THR A 61 -17.34 9.28 14.72
C THR A 61 -18.67 9.02 15.42
N ASN A 62 -19.46 10.08 15.55
CA ASN A 62 -20.75 10.06 16.22
C ASN A 62 -21.91 9.99 15.22
N LYS A 63 -22.70 8.92 15.31
CA LYS A 63 -23.83 8.63 14.42
C LYS A 63 -24.93 9.72 14.42
N LYS A 64 -24.97 10.59 15.43
CA LYS A 64 -25.93 11.71 15.51
C LYS A 64 -25.75 12.72 14.36
N TYR A 65 -24.56 12.79 13.77
CA TYR A 65 -24.23 13.71 12.69
C TYR A 65 -24.42 13.08 11.32
N SER A 66 -24.56 13.91 10.29
CA SER A 66 -24.69 13.42 8.92
C SER A 66 -23.44 12.65 8.49
N ASP A 67 -23.62 11.71 7.55
CA ASP A 67 -22.51 10.88 7.08
C ASP A 67 -21.39 11.72 6.43
N LYS A 68 -21.75 12.83 5.77
CA LYS A 68 -20.79 13.80 5.24
C LYS A 68 -19.97 14.46 6.34
N GLU A 69 -20.61 14.93 7.41
CA GLU A 69 -19.90 15.51 8.55
C GLU A 69 -18.96 14.50 9.20
N GLN A 70 -19.40 13.25 9.37
CA GLN A 70 -18.56 12.19 9.95
C GLN A 70 -17.33 11.89 9.07
N MET A 71 -17.51 11.76 7.75
CA MET A 71 -16.40 11.50 6.82
C MET A 71 -15.46 12.69 6.71
N PHE A 72 -15.99 13.92 6.62
CA PHE A 72 -15.18 15.13 6.65
C PHE A 72 -14.37 15.22 7.95
N ALA A 73 -14.99 15.01 9.12
CA ALA A 73 -14.31 15.08 10.41
C ALA A 73 -13.20 14.02 10.52
N THR A 74 -13.42 12.83 9.96
CA THR A 74 -12.41 11.76 9.91
C THR A 74 -11.20 12.19 9.09
N GLY A 75 -11.44 12.74 7.90
CA GLY A 75 -10.37 13.30 7.08
C GLY A 75 -9.67 14.47 7.75
N PHE A 76 -10.43 15.39 8.34
CA PHE A 76 -9.90 16.58 9.02
C PHE A 76 -8.95 16.18 10.15
N ALA A 77 -9.31 15.19 10.97
CA ALA A 77 -8.43 14.69 12.01
C ALA A 77 -7.09 14.18 11.46
N ASP A 78 -7.10 13.39 10.39
CA ASP A 78 -5.88 12.91 9.74
C ASP A 78 -5.06 14.08 9.20
N GLY A 79 -5.67 14.95 8.40
CA GLY A 79 -5.02 16.14 7.87
C GLY A 79 -4.39 17.02 8.95
N PHE A 80 -5.10 17.23 10.05
CA PHE A 80 -4.65 18.05 11.18
C PHE A 80 -3.42 17.45 11.87
N PHE A 81 -3.47 16.17 12.24
CA PHE A 81 -2.34 15.52 12.91
C PHE A 81 -1.16 15.26 11.97
N SER A 82 -1.45 14.96 10.70
CA SER A 82 -0.45 14.68 9.69
C SER A 82 0.24 15.95 9.20
N GLY A 83 -0.45 17.09 9.10
CA GLY A 83 0.10 18.44 8.85
C GLY A 83 1.33 18.46 7.94
N ASN A 84 2.47 18.93 8.46
CA ASN A 84 3.74 19.00 7.71
C ASN A 84 4.25 17.64 7.20
N ASN A 85 3.89 16.52 7.82
CA ASN A 85 4.30 15.20 7.31
C ASN A 85 3.64 14.88 5.95
N ILE A 86 2.47 15.45 5.64
CA ILE A 86 1.89 15.35 4.29
C ILE A 86 2.81 16.07 3.29
N ASN A 87 3.24 17.30 3.60
CA ASN A 87 4.15 18.05 2.73
C ASN A 87 5.49 17.33 2.53
N PHE A 88 6.07 16.80 3.62
CA PHE A 88 7.31 16.04 3.55
C PHE A 88 7.18 14.77 2.71
N HIS A 89 6.12 13.99 2.95
CA HIS A 89 5.89 12.76 2.18
C HIS A 89 5.60 13.06 0.71
N LYS A 90 4.74 14.05 0.41
CA LYS A 90 4.47 14.51 -0.96
C LYS A 90 5.74 14.94 -1.69
N GLU A 91 6.62 15.68 -1.03
CA GLU A 91 7.89 16.11 -1.63
C GLU A 91 8.80 14.92 -1.95
N ASN A 92 8.94 13.98 -1.02
CA ASN A 92 9.76 12.78 -1.24
C ASN A 92 9.24 11.96 -2.43
N MET A 93 7.92 11.73 -2.46
CA MET A 93 7.25 11.00 -3.54
C MET A 93 7.41 11.72 -4.88
N ASN A 94 7.17 13.04 -4.93
CA ASN A 94 7.37 13.82 -6.16
C ASN A 94 8.79 13.75 -6.67
N ALA A 95 9.77 13.97 -5.80
CA ALA A 95 11.18 13.91 -6.16
C ALA A 95 11.56 12.53 -6.72
N TRP A 96 11.05 11.44 -6.11
CA TRP A 96 11.25 10.10 -6.61
C TRP A 96 10.63 9.85 -7.98
N TYR A 97 9.36 10.22 -8.16
CA TYR A 97 8.62 9.99 -9.40
C TYR A 97 9.24 10.75 -10.58
N LEU A 98 9.60 12.01 -10.34
CA LEU A 98 10.25 12.85 -11.35
C LEU A 98 11.62 12.29 -11.77
N ASP A 99 12.41 11.79 -10.82
CA ASP A 99 13.73 11.22 -11.10
C ASP A 99 13.65 9.84 -11.77
N HIS A 100 12.93 8.88 -11.16
CA HIS A 100 12.99 7.46 -11.52
C HIS A 100 11.94 7.01 -12.54
N TYR A 101 10.75 7.63 -12.55
CA TYR A 101 9.68 7.24 -13.49
C TYR A 101 9.55 8.16 -14.70
N LEU A 102 10.06 9.39 -14.59
CA LEU A 102 9.96 10.41 -15.63
C LEU A 102 11.33 10.88 -16.15
N GLY A 103 12.41 10.18 -15.82
CA GLY A 103 13.73 10.42 -16.39
C GLY A 103 14.32 11.78 -16.01
N LYS A 104 14.21 12.15 -14.74
CA LYS A 104 14.67 13.43 -14.18
C LYS A 104 13.93 14.65 -14.75
N ALA A 105 12.63 14.48 -14.98
CA ALA A 105 11.77 15.59 -15.38
C ALA A 105 11.72 16.66 -14.29
N LYS A 106 11.50 17.92 -14.68
CA LYS A 106 11.31 19.02 -13.71
C LYS A 106 9.91 19.06 -13.13
N ASP A 107 8.94 18.52 -13.87
CA ASP A 107 7.52 18.51 -13.51
C ASP A 107 6.83 17.32 -14.21
N TYR A 108 5.63 17.00 -13.74
CA TYR A 108 4.74 16.05 -14.39
C TYR A 108 4.21 16.61 -15.71
N PRO A 109 3.85 15.75 -16.68
CA PRO A 109 3.27 16.21 -17.94
C PRO A 109 1.87 16.82 -17.72
N LYS A 110 1.52 17.85 -18.49
CA LYS A 110 0.19 18.48 -18.57
C LYS A 110 -0.90 17.46 -18.87
N SER A 111 -0.58 16.40 -19.63
CA SER A 111 -1.50 15.31 -19.89
C SER A 111 -1.97 14.60 -18.61
N LEU A 112 -1.09 14.42 -17.62
CA LEU A 112 -1.44 13.86 -16.31
C LEU A 112 -2.30 14.84 -15.52
N TYR A 113 -1.91 16.11 -15.49
CA TYR A 113 -2.69 17.13 -14.80
C TYR A 113 -4.12 17.21 -15.35
N LYS A 114 -4.25 17.21 -16.69
CA LYS A 114 -5.53 17.17 -17.38
C LYS A 114 -6.32 15.89 -17.10
N TYR A 115 -5.67 14.73 -17.13
CA TYR A 115 -6.31 13.44 -16.84
C TYR A 115 -6.97 13.45 -15.47
N LEU A 116 -6.25 13.89 -14.43
CA LEU A 116 -6.77 13.93 -13.06
C LEU A 116 -7.91 14.96 -12.92
N GLN A 117 -7.83 16.11 -13.59
CA GLN A 117 -8.92 17.08 -13.58
C GLN A 117 -10.18 16.51 -14.25
N ASP A 118 -10.03 15.93 -15.45
CA ASP A 118 -11.14 15.30 -16.17
C ASP A 118 -11.75 14.14 -15.34
N ASN A 119 -10.93 13.42 -14.56
CA ASN A 119 -11.38 12.35 -13.68
C ASN A 119 -12.20 12.89 -12.50
N ILE A 120 -11.74 13.94 -11.83
CA ILE A 120 -12.49 14.64 -10.78
C ILE A 120 -13.84 15.14 -11.34
N ASP A 121 -13.84 15.72 -12.54
CA ASP A 121 -15.06 16.25 -13.18
C ASP A 121 -16.05 15.12 -13.52
N TYR A 122 -15.54 13.99 -14.00
CA TYR A 122 -16.33 12.77 -14.23
C TYR A 122 -16.97 12.27 -12.94
N ILE A 123 -16.18 12.13 -11.86
CA ILE A 123 -16.66 11.69 -10.55
C ILE A 123 -17.79 12.60 -10.05
N ASN A 124 -17.58 13.92 -10.10
CA ASN A 124 -18.59 14.89 -9.67
C ASN A 124 -19.88 14.81 -10.51
N THR A 125 -19.75 14.57 -11.81
CA THR A 125 -20.91 14.37 -12.70
C THR A 125 -21.66 13.10 -12.36
N GLN A 126 -20.97 12.00 -12.09
CA GLN A 126 -21.60 10.73 -11.70
C GLN A 126 -22.27 10.81 -10.33
N ILE A 127 -21.64 11.43 -9.34
CA ILE A 127 -22.26 11.69 -8.03
C ILE A 127 -23.57 12.47 -8.19
N LYS A 128 -23.54 13.57 -8.96
CA LYS A 128 -24.72 14.41 -9.18
C LYS A 128 -25.83 13.69 -9.95
N ALA A 129 -25.46 12.84 -10.90
CA ALA A 129 -26.42 12.11 -11.73
C ALA A 129 -27.08 10.93 -11.00
N ASN A 130 -26.43 10.40 -9.95
CA ASN A 130 -26.87 9.19 -9.24
C ASN A 130 -27.03 9.42 -7.73
N PRO A 131 -27.90 10.37 -7.29
CA PRO A 131 -27.99 10.78 -5.89
C PRO A 131 -28.56 9.71 -4.94
N GLU A 132 -29.20 8.66 -5.47
CA GLU A 132 -29.80 7.56 -4.68
C GLU A 132 -29.00 6.25 -4.80
N ASP A 133 -28.06 6.16 -5.74
CA ASP A 133 -27.22 4.97 -5.92
C ASP A 133 -26.19 4.91 -4.79
N GLN A 134 -26.30 3.89 -3.93
CA GLN A 134 -25.43 3.74 -2.76
C GLN A 134 -23.95 3.63 -3.11
N TYR A 135 -23.60 3.15 -4.31
CA TYR A 135 -22.24 3.16 -4.81
C TYR A 135 -21.73 4.60 -4.97
N TRP A 136 -22.46 5.44 -5.70
CA TRP A 136 -22.08 6.83 -5.97
C TRP A 136 -22.23 7.75 -4.75
N VAL A 137 -23.23 7.52 -3.88
CA VAL A 137 -23.33 8.17 -2.57
C VAL A 137 -22.08 7.88 -1.73
N SER A 138 -21.57 6.64 -1.77
CA SER A 138 -20.37 6.28 -1.05
C SER A 138 -19.10 6.88 -1.66
N VAL A 139 -19.03 7.00 -2.99
CA VAL A 139 -17.94 7.76 -3.65
C VAL A 139 -17.95 9.23 -3.21
N ASP A 140 -19.12 9.87 -3.10
CA ASP A 140 -19.26 11.23 -2.58
C ASP A 140 -18.73 11.35 -1.14
N LEU A 141 -19.05 10.36 -0.29
CA LEU A 141 -18.53 10.30 1.09
C LEU A 141 -17.00 10.16 1.16
N ILE A 142 -16.39 9.39 0.26
CA ILE A 142 -14.92 9.26 0.16
C ILE A 142 -14.31 10.59 -0.29
N MET A 143 -14.91 11.25 -1.29
CA MET A 143 -14.47 12.57 -1.74
C MET A 143 -14.58 13.61 -0.61
N GLU A 144 -15.62 13.53 0.21
CA GLU A 144 -15.82 14.37 1.39
C GLU A 144 -14.74 14.13 2.47
N GLN A 145 -14.30 12.88 2.66
CA GLN A 145 -13.16 12.58 3.53
C GLN A 145 -11.88 13.24 3.04
N VAL A 146 -11.59 13.21 1.73
CA VAL A 146 -10.40 13.88 1.16
C VAL A 146 -10.49 15.41 1.29
N ARG A 147 -11.71 15.99 1.17
CA ARG A 147 -11.94 17.41 1.51
C ARG A 147 -11.61 17.68 2.98
N GLY A 148 -12.02 16.78 3.87
CA GLY A 148 -11.65 16.79 5.27
C GLY A 148 -10.13 16.82 5.47
N VAL A 149 -9.39 15.88 4.86
CA VAL A 149 -7.92 15.83 4.95
C VAL A 149 -7.30 17.14 4.48
N THR A 150 -7.77 17.68 3.36
CA THR A 150 -7.30 18.97 2.82
C THR A 150 -7.53 20.11 3.82
N ALA A 151 -8.72 20.19 4.41
CA ALA A 151 -9.07 21.23 5.37
C ALA A 151 -8.27 21.11 6.68
N GLY A 152 -8.16 19.90 7.23
CA GLY A 152 -7.37 19.63 8.43
C GLY A 152 -5.89 19.93 8.25
N HIS A 153 -5.33 19.54 7.10
CA HIS A 153 -3.96 19.89 6.73
C HIS A 153 -3.76 21.40 6.70
N ASN A 154 -4.62 22.13 5.97
CA ASN A 154 -4.52 23.57 5.83
C ASN A 154 -4.75 24.32 7.16
N PHE A 155 -5.47 23.73 8.10
CA PHE A 155 -5.61 24.24 9.46
C PHE A 155 -4.31 24.10 10.27
N ALA A 156 -3.54 23.02 10.05
CA ALA A 156 -2.34 22.70 10.82
C ALA A 156 -1.05 23.35 10.30
N VAL A 157 -1.03 23.85 9.06
CA VAL A 157 0.18 24.38 8.40
C VAL A 157 0.08 25.89 8.13
N LYS A 158 1.19 26.49 7.72
CA LYS A 158 1.20 27.91 7.30
C LYS A 158 0.48 28.06 5.97
N ALA A 159 -0.10 29.23 5.72
CA ALA A 159 -0.79 29.55 4.46
C ALA A 159 0.04 29.30 3.19
N SER A 160 1.38 29.42 3.27
CA SER A 160 2.30 29.15 2.15
C SER A 160 2.53 27.66 1.87
N GLU A 161 2.16 26.80 2.81
CA GLU A 161 2.30 25.34 2.77
C GLU A 161 0.95 24.65 2.53
N SER A 162 -0.15 25.42 2.51
CA SER A 162 -1.50 24.93 2.22
C SER A 162 -1.61 24.34 0.81
N MET A 163 -2.58 23.45 0.63
CA MET A 163 -2.84 22.84 -0.67
C MET A 163 -4.32 22.84 -1.03
N THR A 164 -4.60 22.78 -2.33
CA THR A 164 -5.96 22.69 -2.85
C THR A 164 -6.50 21.26 -2.76
N PHE A 165 -7.81 21.07 -2.95
CA PHE A 165 -8.38 19.73 -3.09
C PHE A 165 -7.74 18.96 -4.24
N TYR A 166 -7.42 19.64 -5.36
CA TYR A 166 -6.74 19.01 -6.49
C TYR A 166 -5.35 18.50 -6.12
N ASP A 167 -4.57 19.29 -5.38
CA ASP A 167 -3.25 18.87 -4.89
C ASP A 167 -3.33 17.64 -3.98
N MET A 168 -4.35 17.58 -3.12
CA MET A 168 -4.59 16.42 -2.25
C MET A 168 -5.05 15.20 -3.06
N PHE A 169 -5.96 15.37 -4.01
CA PHE A 169 -6.39 14.29 -4.91
C PHE A 169 -5.22 13.73 -5.73
N PHE A 170 -4.34 14.60 -6.23
CA PHE A 170 -3.09 14.19 -6.89
C PHE A 170 -2.22 13.37 -5.93
N TYR A 171 -2.07 13.84 -4.68
CA TYR A 171 -1.30 13.16 -3.65
C TYR A 171 -1.85 11.76 -3.35
N GLU A 172 -3.16 11.59 -3.18
CA GLU A 172 -3.79 10.27 -3.00
C GLU A 172 -3.55 9.33 -4.20
N SER A 173 -3.35 9.88 -5.40
CA SER A 173 -3.28 9.10 -6.65
C SER A 173 -1.91 8.45 -6.92
N PHE A 174 -0.94 8.51 -5.99
CA PHE A 174 0.42 8.00 -6.24
C PHE A 174 0.47 6.52 -6.67
N GLY A 175 -0.44 5.66 -6.21
CA GLY A 175 -0.55 4.27 -6.70
C GLY A 175 -0.84 4.21 -8.20
N ASP A 176 -1.90 4.90 -8.61
CA ASP A 176 -2.32 5.00 -10.00
C ASP A 176 -1.28 5.68 -10.90
N LEU A 177 -0.46 6.59 -10.34
CA LEU A 177 0.61 7.25 -11.09
C LEU A 177 1.66 6.26 -11.61
N LEU A 178 1.83 5.08 -11.00
CA LEU A 178 2.73 4.04 -11.51
C LEU A 178 2.35 3.59 -12.92
N ASP A 179 1.06 3.52 -13.26
CA ASP A 179 0.60 3.17 -14.60
C ASP A 179 0.40 4.43 -15.47
N LEU A 180 -0.20 5.49 -14.91
CA LEU A 180 -0.49 6.71 -15.67
C LEU A 180 0.77 7.38 -16.22
N THR A 181 1.87 7.40 -15.47
CA THR A 181 3.14 7.97 -15.94
C THR A 181 3.78 7.16 -17.07
N ALA A 182 3.45 5.87 -17.18
CA ALA A 182 3.93 4.99 -18.25
C ALA A 182 3.08 5.10 -19.53
N VAL A 183 1.80 5.48 -19.40
CA VAL A 183 0.82 5.45 -20.50
C VAL A 183 0.55 6.83 -21.09
N LEU A 184 0.41 7.86 -20.26
CA LEU A 184 0.03 9.20 -20.73
C LEU A 184 1.17 9.88 -21.51
N PRO A 185 0.85 10.69 -22.54
CA PRO A 185 1.85 11.34 -23.38
C PRO A 185 2.71 12.34 -22.57
N ALA A 186 3.99 12.49 -22.93
CA ALA A 186 4.82 13.56 -22.40
C ALA A 186 4.45 14.90 -23.06
N ASP A 187 4.78 16.01 -22.40
CA ASP A 187 4.62 17.35 -22.99
C ASP A 187 5.72 17.67 -24.01
N ASP A 188 6.88 17.02 -23.87
CA ASP A 188 8.06 17.26 -24.69
C ASP A 188 8.48 15.93 -25.34
N GLU A 189 9.06 16.01 -26.56
CA GLU A 189 9.93 14.95 -27.08
C GLU A 189 11.20 14.88 -26.21
N VAL A 190 11.10 14.36 -24.98
CA VAL A 190 12.27 14.18 -24.12
C VAL A 190 13.19 13.16 -24.81
N ASN A 191 14.27 13.67 -25.42
CA ASN A 191 15.28 12.94 -26.20
C ASN A 191 14.80 12.32 -27.53
N GLY A 192 13.80 12.92 -28.22
CA GLY A 192 13.38 12.47 -29.56
C GLY A 192 12.68 11.11 -29.60
N ILE A 193 12.10 10.66 -28.48
CA ILE A 193 11.39 9.39 -28.36
C ILE A 193 10.00 9.65 -27.79
N GLU A 194 8.95 9.46 -28.60
CA GLU A 194 7.56 9.45 -28.13
C GLU A 194 7.37 8.40 -27.02
N ARG A 195 6.70 8.74 -25.91
CA ARG A 195 6.50 7.82 -24.76
C ARG A 195 5.95 6.42 -25.10
N PRO A 196 5.10 6.18 -26.12
CA PRO A 196 4.75 4.82 -26.56
C PRO A 196 5.97 3.95 -26.93
N LYS A 197 7.10 4.56 -27.30
CA LYS A 197 8.37 3.88 -27.60
C LYS A 197 9.24 3.65 -26.35
N TRP A 198 8.91 4.23 -25.19
CA TRP A 198 9.55 3.88 -23.91
C TRP A 198 9.23 2.43 -23.55
N PHE A 199 7.96 2.01 -23.67
CA PHE A 199 7.56 0.62 -23.45
C PHE A 199 8.36 -0.36 -24.33
N ILE A 200 8.56 -0.01 -25.62
CA ILE A 200 9.32 -0.81 -26.59
C ILE A 200 10.84 -0.76 -26.33
N LYS A 201 11.39 0.37 -25.90
CA LYS A 201 12.82 0.52 -25.58
C LYS A 201 13.21 -0.21 -24.30
N TYR A 202 12.37 -0.18 -23.27
CA TYR A 202 12.66 -0.79 -21.96
C TYR A 202 12.32 -2.29 -21.91
N ALA A 203 11.41 -2.78 -22.74
CA ALA A 203 11.16 -4.22 -22.89
C ALA A 203 12.34 -4.97 -23.55
N ASN A 204 13.19 -4.27 -24.32
CA ASN A 204 14.22 -4.83 -25.19
C ASN A 204 15.68 -4.59 -24.73
N ASN A 205 15.93 -4.01 -23.54
CA ASN A 205 17.29 -3.87 -22.99
C ASN A 205 17.52 -4.93 -21.89
N ASP A 206 18.26 -5.99 -22.21
CA ASP A 206 18.41 -7.18 -21.36
C ASP A 206 19.10 -6.93 -19.99
N ILE A 207 19.78 -5.79 -19.80
CA ILE A 207 20.42 -5.45 -18.51
C ILE A 207 19.57 -4.49 -17.66
N ASP A 208 18.90 -3.53 -18.29
CA ASP A 208 18.17 -2.48 -17.55
C ASP A 208 16.68 -2.73 -17.43
N TRP A 209 16.12 -3.71 -18.15
CA TRP A 209 14.68 -3.97 -18.13
C TRP A 209 14.18 -4.24 -16.70
N HIS A 210 14.96 -4.98 -15.89
CA HIS A 210 14.58 -5.37 -14.53
C HIS A 210 14.27 -4.16 -13.66
N LEU A 211 15.20 -3.19 -13.57
CA LEU A 211 15.01 -2.01 -12.73
C LEU A 211 13.90 -1.10 -13.25
N ASN A 212 13.76 -0.95 -14.57
CA ASN A 212 12.74 -0.06 -15.13
C ASN A 212 11.31 -0.55 -14.87
N TRP A 213 11.10 -1.87 -14.79
CA TRP A 213 9.78 -2.47 -14.55
C TRP A 213 9.55 -2.85 -13.10
N LYS A 214 10.55 -3.41 -12.41
CA LYS A 214 10.37 -3.84 -11.03
C LYS A 214 10.19 -2.71 -10.05
N LEU A 215 10.61 -1.48 -10.34
CA LEU A 215 10.28 -0.34 -9.49
C LEU A 215 8.77 -0.02 -9.50
N ARG A 216 8.04 -0.45 -10.53
CA ARG A 216 6.59 -0.28 -10.65
C ARG A 216 5.79 -1.47 -10.12
N THR A 217 6.46 -2.55 -9.74
CA THR A 217 5.84 -3.71 -9.09
C THR A 217 6.32 -3.79 -7.66
N LYS A 218 5.45 -4.12 -6.72
CA LYS A 218 5.85 -4.08 -5.33
C LYS A 218 5.08 -5.04 -4.46
N CYS A 219 5.80 -5.44 -3.41
CA CYS A 219 5.31 -6.17 -2.25
C CYS A 219 5.36 -7.70 -2.40
N SER A 220 5.37 -8.36 -1.25
CA SER A 220 5.20 -9.82 -1.11
C SER A 220 4.05 -10.09 -0.15
N GLY A 221 3.24 -11.11 -0.40
CA GLY A 221 2.13 -11.53 0.43
C GLY A 221 2.14 -13.04 0.68
N LEU A 222 1.69 -13.46 1.85
CA LEU A 222 1.56 -14.87 2.20
C LEU A 222 0.30 -15.11 3.02
N ILE A 223 -0.50 -16.07 2.58
CA ILE A 223 -1.65 -16.61 3.29
C ILE A 223 -1.28 -18.04 3.66
N ARG A 224 -1.19 -18.33 4.95
CA ARG A 224 -0.69 -19.61 5.46
C ARG A 224 -1.73 -20.27 6.36
N TYR A 225 -2.25 -21.43 5.98
CA TYR A 225 -3.20 -22.20 6.77
C TYR A 225 -2.52 -23.26 7.65
N VAL A 226 -2.47 -23.05 8.96
CA VAL A 226 -1.90 -24.01 9.91
C VAL A 226 -3.00 -24.90 10.46
N LYS A 227 -3.10 -26.12 9.93
CA LYS A 227 -4.17 -27.08 10.22
C LYS A 227 -4.24 -27.48 11.70
N GLU A 228 -3.09 -27.61 12.35
CA GLU A 228 -2.97 -28.04 13.75
C GLU A 228 -3.65 -27.09 14.73
N ASN A 229 -3.63 -25.78 14.43
CA ASN A 229 -4.24 -24.74 15.27
C ASN A 229 -5.55 -24.21 14.67
N HIS A 230 -5.95 -24.72 13.50
CA HIS A 230 -7.06 -24.21 12.69
C HIS A 230 -7.02 -22.67 12.61
N ASP A 231 -5.92 -22.15 12.09
CA ASP A 231 -5.68 -20.71 11.94
C ASP A 231 -5.10 -20.40 10.55
N ILE A 232 -5.37 -19.18 10.08
CA ILE A 232 -4.79 -18.63 8.86
C ILE A 232 -3.94 -17.44 9.28
N TYR A 233 -2.67 -17.40 8.86
CA TYR A 233 -1.85 -16.20 8.94
C TYR A 233 -1.94 -15.45 7.62
N VAL A 234 -2.24 -14.15 7.67
CA VAL A 234 -2.26 -13.28 6.49
C VAL A 234 -1.20 -12.20 6.68
N SER A 235 -0.23 -12.12 5.76
CA SER A 235 0.81 -11.11 5.80
C SER A 235 1.01 -10.39 4.49
N GLN A 236 1.37 -9.12 4.61
CA GLN A 236 1.80 -8.27 3.52
C GLN A 236 3.09 -7.54 3.89
N VAL A 237 4.02 -7.50 2.94
CA VAL A 237 5.35 -6.90 3.06
C VAL A 237 5.47 -5.81 2.01
N ALA A 238 5.32 -4.55 2.42
CA ALA A 238 5.29 -3.44 1.49
C ALA A 238 6.68 -3.17 0.90
N TRP A 239 6.80 -2.99 -0.41
CA TRP A 239 8.06 -2.60 -1.05
C TRP A 239 7.94 -1.23 -1.72
N PHE A 240 8.84 -0.31 -1.44
CA PHE A 240 8.94 0.94 -2.20
C PHE A 240 10.27 1.65 -1.92
N MET A 241 10.40 2.91 -2.36
CA MET A 241 11.52 3.79 -1.99
C MET A 241 11.52 4.10 -0.48
N TYR A 242 12.69 4.09 0.13
CA TYR A 242 12.83 4.25 1.59
C TYR A 242 12.42 5.61 2.14
N GLY A 243 12.50 6.66 1.35
CA GLY A 243 11.98 7.97 1.72
C GLY A 243 10.45 8.09 1.83
N ALA A 244 9.70 7.04 1.47
CA ALA A 244 8.25 6.99 1.63
C ALA A 244 7.89 6.53 3.05
N MET A 245 8.87 6.12 3.87
CA MET A 245 8.63 5.57 5.21
C MET A 245 8.24 6.60 6.28
N ASN A 246 7.44 7.61 5.90
CA ASN A 246 6.61 8.35 6.84
C ASN A 246 5.35 7.52 7.10
N ARG A 247 5.39 6.63 8.10
CA ARG A 247 4.36 5.61 8.31
C ARG A 247 3.33 6.01 9.36
N VAL A 248 2.06 5.71 9.10
CA VAL A 248 0.95 5.89 10.05
C VAL A 248 0.06 4.64 10.05
N MET A 249 -0.07 3.98 11.19
CA MET A 249 -1.07 2.92 11.38
C MET A 249 -2.39 3.57 11.75
N LYS A 250 -3.48 3.19 11.07
CA LYS A 250 -4.78 3.86 11.19
C LYS A 250 -5.84 2.89 11.67
N HIS A 251 -6.68 3.37 12.58
CA HIS A 251 -7.92 2.71 12.98
C HIS A 251 -9.07 3.70 12.87
N PHE A 252 -10.04 3.39 12.02
CA PHE A 252 -11.23 4.21 11.85
C PHE A 252 -12.45 3.45 12.32
N ASP A 253 -13.17 3.99 13.31
CA ASP A 253 -14.48 3.56 13.80
C ASP A 253 -15.53 4.60 13.37
N ILE A 254 -16.02 4.45 12.14
CA ILE A 254 -16.90 5.42 11.49
C ILE A 254 -18.34 4.91 11.51
N ASN A 255 -19.19 5.57 12.29
CA ASN A 255 -20.57 5.17 12.58
C ASN A 255 -21.59 5.83 11.64
N LEU A 256 -21.42 5.61 10.33
CA LEU A 256 -22.32 6.13 9.31
C LEU A 256 -23.75 5.60 9.46
N ASN A 257 -24.73 6.39 9.01
CA ASN A 257 -26.11 5.98 8.83
C ASN A 257 -26.30 5.14 7.56
N ASN A 258 -25.48 5.37 6.54
CA ASN A 258 -25.41 4.56 5.34
C ASN A 258 -24.97 3.12 5.66
N GLU A 259 -25.91 2.18 5.56
CA GLU A 259 -25.68 0.75 5.83
C GLU A 259 -24.95 0.02 4.69
N TYR A 260 -24.83 0.63 3.50
CA TYR A 260 -24.03 0.08 2.41
C TYR A 260 -22.55 -0.03 2.80
N LEU A 261 -22.04 0.96 3.53
CA LEU A 261 -20.70 0.98 4.10
C LEU A 261 -20.67 0.23 5.43
N SER A 262 -20.88 -1.08 5.32
CA SER A 262 -21.18 -1.96 6.45
C SER A 262 -20.01 -2.21 7.41
N ALA A 263 -18.76 -2.13 6.96
CA ALA A 263 -17.59 -2.23 7.82
C ALA A 263 -17.33 -0.89 8.53
N LYS A 264 -17.89 -0.76 9.74
CA LYS A 264 -17.78 0.45 10.56
C LYS A 264 -16.36 0.69 11.06
N LYS A 265 -15.70 -0.39 11.48
CA LYS A 265 -14.31 -0.37 11.92
C LYS A 265 -13.37 -0.95 10.87
N VAL A 266 -12.26 -0.26 10.63
CA VAL A 266 -11.17 -0.71 9.75
C VAL A 266 -9.82 -0.33 10.38
N SER A 267 -8.93 -1.30 10.48
CA SER A 267 -7.51 -1.09 10.84
C SER A 267 -6.62 -1.35 9.63
N PHE A 268 -5.64 -0.50 9.37
CA PHE A 268 -4.78 -0.62 8.20
C PHE A 268 -3.44 0.13 8.35
N SER A 269 -2.44 -0.30 7.60
CA SER A 269 -1.17 0.42 7.48
C SER A 269 -1.27 1.52 6.42
N SER A 270 -0.73 2.70 6.68
CA SER A 270 -0.89 3.87 5.81
C SER A 270 0.24 4.88 5.97
N TYR A 271 0.01 6.09 5.47
CA TYR A 271 0.91 7.22 5.35
C TYR A 271 0.16 8.51 5.74
N PRO A 272 0.85 9.62 6.07
CA PRO A 272 0.22 10.90 6.38
C PRO A 272 -0.80 11.31 5.32
N GLY A 273 -2.04 11.60 5.72
CA GLY A 273 -3.10 12.09 4.83
C GLY A 273 -3.82 11.03 4.00
N PHE A 274 -3.16 9.92 3.63
CA PHE A 274 -3.78 8.89 2.78
C PHE A 274 -5.02 8.27 3.42
N VAL A 275 -6.18 8.40 2.77
CA VAL A 275 -7.44 7.83 3.31
C VAL A 275 -7.54 6.30 3.14
N PHE A 276 -6.51 5.72 2.52
CA PHE A 276 -6.37 4.31 2.18
C PHE A 276 -4.98 3.78 2.59
N SER A 277 -4.75 2.47 2.46
CA SER A 277 -3.42 1.88 2.52
C SER A 277 -2.74 2.05 1.17
N PHE A 278 -1.47 2.39 1.11
CA PHE A 278 -0.70 2.36 -0.14
C PHE A 278 0.18 1.09 -0.23
N ASP A 279 -0.01 0.18 0.73
CA ASP A 279 0.83 -1.00 0.88
C ASP A 279 0.41 -2.18 -0.01
N ASP A 280 -0.80 -2.77 0.01
CA ASP A 280 -1.96 -2.55 0.90
C ASP A 280 -2.20 -3.65 1.96
N PHE A 281 -2.70 -3.27 3.15
CA PHE A 281 -3.13 -4.19 4.21
C PHE A 281 -4.30 -3.63 5.02
N TYR A 282 -5.39 -4.39 5.15
CA TYR A 282 -6.57 -4.02 5.93
C TYR A 282 -7.13 -5.18 6.76
N MET A 283 -7.69 -4.85 7.91
CA MET A 283 -8.61 -5.68 8.69
C MET A 283 -9.93 -4.93 8.89
N THR A 284 -11.06 -5.60 8.69
CA THR A 284 -12.38 -4.99 8.80
C THR A 284 -13.24 -5.63 9.89
N SER A 285 -14.17 -4.85 10.44
CA SER A 285 -15.21 -5.33 11.38
C SER A 285 -16.22 -6.32 10.77
N ASN A 286 -16.14 -6.60 9.47
CA ASN A 286 -16.88 -7.69 8.82
C ASN A 286 -16.08 -9.01 8.79
N ASP A 287 -14.96 -9.05 9.51
CA ASP A 287 -14.01 -10.15 9.62
C ASP A 287 -13.27 -10.48 8.32
N LEU A 288 -12.90 -9.44 7.56
CA LEU A 288 -12.09 -9.59 6.35
C LEU A 288 -10.65 -9.12 6.59
N ALA A 289 -9.68 -9.96 6.23
CA ALA A 289 -8.30 -9.51 6.00
C ALA A 289 -8.10 -9.31 4.49
N ILE A 290 -7.58 -8.16 4.10
CA ILE A 290 -7.45 -7.75 2.69
C ILE A 290 -6.02 -7.28 2.45
N ILE A 291 -5.36 -7.84 1.44
CA ILE A 291 -4.02 -7.44 1.03
C ILE A 291 -3.92 -7.40 -0.49
N GLU A 292 -2.86 -6.77 -1.02
CA GLU A 292 -2.49 -6.91 -2.42
C GLU A 292 -0.98 -7.02 -2.65
N THR A 293 -0.63 -7.46 -3.86
CA THR A 293 0.66 -7.13 -4.46
C THR A 293 0.51 -6.68 -5.91
N THR A 294 1.28 -5.65 -6.30
CA THR A 294 1.19 -5.01 -7.62
C THR A 294 1.93 -5.80 -8.68
N PHE A 295 1.32 -6.08 -9.83
CA PHE A 295 1.98 -6.75 -10.96
C PHE A 295 1.94 -5.90 -12.23
N THR A 296 2.79 -6.23 -13.20
CA THR A 296 2.85 -5.49 -14.46
C THR A 296 1.90 -6.07 -15.50
N ASN A 297 1.15 -5.21 -16.17
CA ASN A 297 0.55 -5.54 -17.46
C ASN A 297 1.56 -5.33 -18.60
N PHE A 298 2.04 -6.41 -19.22
CA PHE A 298 2.95 -6.33 -20.37
C PHE A 298 2.21 -6.16 -21.71
N ASN A 299 0.88 -6.19 -21.73
CA ASN A 299 0.08 -6.00 -22.92
C ASN A 299 -0.34 -4.53 -23.10
N THR A 300 0.44 -3.78 -23.88
CA THR A 300 0.18 -2.36 -24.15
C THR A 300 -1.10 -2.08 -24.93
N THR A 301 -1.66 -3.06 -25.62
CA THR A 301 -2.91 -2.85 -26.37
C THR A 301 -4.08 -2.56 -25.42
N LEU A 302 -4.00 -3.01 -24.17
CA LEU A 302 -5.01 -2.76 -23.14
C LEU A 302 -4.95 -1.31 -22.62
N ASN A 303 -3.86 -0.57 -22.84
CA ASN A 303 -3.74 0.81 -22.39
C ASN A 303 -4.83 1.74 -22.98
N GLN A 304 -5.49 1.34 -24.08
CA GLN A 304 -6.66 2.04 -24.63
C GLN A 304 -7.85 2.12 -23.65
N TYR A 305 -7.89 1.25 -22.64
CA TYR A 305 -8.92 1.25 -21.59
C TYR A 305 -8.57 2.16 -20.41
N ILE A 306 -7.39 2.79 -20.39
CA ILE A 306 -7.00 3.77 -19.38
C ILE A 306 -7.46 5.15 -19.84
N HIS A 307 -8.56 5.62 -19.27
CA HIS A 307 -9.14 6.94 -19.54
C HIS A 307 -9.75 7.55 -18.28
N SER A 308 -9.94 8.86 -18.27
CA SER A 308 -10.36 9.62 -17.09
C SER A 308 -11.82 9.38 -16.67
N ASN A 309 -12.66 8.80 -17.52
CA ASN A 309 -14.04 8.43 -17.20
C ASN A 309 -14.17 7.08 -16.44
N THR A 310 -13.40 6.91 -15.37
CA THR A 310 -13.34 5.72 -14.51
C THR A 310 -13.15 6.16 -13.04
N LEU A 311 -12.99 5.23 -12.10
CA LEU A 311 -12.54 5.52 -10.74
C LEU A 311 -11.14 4.98 -10.53
N LEU A 312 -10.23 5.85 -10.09
CA LEU A 312 -8.89 5.46 -9.67
C LEU A 312 -8.94 4.41 -8.55
N ASP A 313 -7.91 3.58 -8.49
CA ASP A 313 -7.84 2.42 -7.61
C ASP A 313 -8.03 2.77 -6.15
N TRP A 314 -7.37 3.84 -5.70
CA TRP A 314 -7.45 4.28 -4.30
C TRP A 314 -8.88 4.62 -3.85
N ILE A 315 -9.78 5.06 -4.76
CA ILE A 315 -11.19 5.29 -4.44
C ILE A 315 -11.94 3.95 -4.35
N ARG A 316 -11.69 3.07 -5.33
CA ARG A 316 -12.36 1.76 -5.43
C ARG A 316 -12.01 0.87 -4.24
N ILE A 317 -10.76 0.89 -3.77
CA ILE A 317 -10.36 0.10 -2.61
C ILE A 317 -11.01 0.58 -1.31
N VAL A 318 -11.05 1.90 -1.05
CA VAL A 318 -11.72 2.44 0.14
C VAL A 318 -13.19 2.02 0.15
N LEU A 319 -13.83 2.07 -1.01
CA LEU A 319 -15.22 1.64 -1.16
C LEU A 319 -15.39 0.14 -0.88
N ALA A 320 -14.59 -0.71 -1.53
CA ALA A 320 -14.69 -2.16 -1.40
C ALA A 320 -14.40 -2.64 0.04
N VAL A 321 -13.36 -2.09 0.68
CA VAL A 321 -13.00 -2.39 2.08
C VAL A 321 -14.15 -2.03 3.03
N ARG A 322 -14.79 -0.87 2.83
CA ARG A 322 -15.85 -0.41 3.74
C ARG A 322 -17.22 -1.02 3.46
N ALA A 323 -17.50 -1.45 2.24
CA ALA A 323 -18.82 -1.94 1.85
C ALA A 323 -18.99 -3.46 1.97
N SER A 324 -17.93 -4.23 1.69
CA SER A 324 -18.02 -5.69 1.52
C SER A 324 -18.22 -6.46 2.82
N LYS A 325 -19.05 -7.50 2.77
CA LYS A 325 -19.31 -8.41 3.91
C LYS A 325 -18.63 -9.77 3.78
N ASN A 326 -18.14 -10.08 2.59
CA ASN A 326 -17.45 -11.31 2.22
C ASN A 326 -16.53 -11.05 1.03
N GLY A 327 -15.67 -12.02 0.70
CA GLY A 327 -14.74 -11.91 -0.41
C GLY A 327 -15.40 -11.64 -1.76
N LYS A 328 -16.50 -12.32 -2.09
CA LYS A 328 -17.18 -12.12 -3.38
C LYS A 328 -17.69 -10.68 -3.54
N GLU A 329 -18.37 -10.15 -2.52
CA GLU A 329 -18.85 -8.77 -2.52
C GLU A 329 -17.71 -7.76 -2.66
N PHE A 330 -16.57 -8.00 -2.02
CA PHE A 330 -15.38 -7.15 -2.19
C PHE A 330 -15.01 -7.02 -3.67
N HIS A 331 -14.87 -8.15 -4.36
CA HIS A 331 -14.45 -8.17 -5.77
C HIS A 331 -15.52 -7.60 -6.70
N ASP A 332 -16.81 -7.89 -6.46
CA ASP A 332 -17.95 -7.32 -7.22
C ASP A 332 -18.04 -5.78 -7.09
N ILE A 333 -17.62 -5.22 -5.95
CA ILE A 333 -17.61 -3.77 -5.72
C ILE A 333 -16.35 -3.16 -6.34
N PHE A 334 -15.20 -3.78 -6.14
CA PHE A 334 -13.91 -3.29 -6.62
C PHE A 334 -13.81 -3.27 -8.16
N GLU A 335 -14.44 -4.23 -8.86
CA GLU A 335 -14.40 -4.30 -10.33
C GLU A 335 -15.11 -3.14 -11.03
N LYS A 336 -16.05 -2.48 -10.35
CA LYS A 336 -16.84 -1.39 -10.92
C LYS A 336 -15.93 -0.20 -11.20
N GLN A 337 -16.14 0.42 -12.37
CA GLN A 337 -15.39 1.61 -12.78
C GLN A 337 -13.87 1.39 -12.84
N ASN A 338 -13.42 0.16 -13.11
CA ASN A 338 -11.99 -0.19 -13.27
C ASN A 338 -11.25 0.82 -14.15
N SER A 339 -10.22 1.45 -13.60
CA SER A 339 -9.38 2.45 -14.25
C SER A 339 -8.23 1.85 -15.07
N GLY A 340 -7.87 0.58 -14.82
CA GLY A 340 -6.66 -0.04 -15.39
C GLY A 340 -5.35 0.52 -14.83
N THR A 341 -5.42 1.16 -13.67
CA THR A 341 -4.29 1.78 -12.98
C THR A 341 -4.14 1.18 -11.59
N TYR A 342 -2.90 1.17 -11.10
CA TYR A 342 -2.48 0.43 -9.91
C TYR A 342 -2.88 -1.06 -10.00
N ASN A 343 -2.41 -1.73 -11.05
CA ASN A 343 -2.83 -3.10 -11.38
C ASN A 343 -2.31 -4.12 -10.35
N ASN A 344 -3.23 -4.63 -9.53
CA ASN A 344 -2.93 -5.42 -8.35
C ASN A 344 -3.61 -6.80 -8.36
N GLN A 345 -2.99 -7.75 -7.64
CA GLN A 345 -3.65 -8.99 -7.21
C GLN A 345 -4.23 -8.76 -5.82
N TRP A 346 -5.56 -8.56 -5.74
CA TRP A 346 -6.27 -8.36 -4.49
C TRP A 346 -6.68 -9.69 -3.88
N ILE A 347 -6.37 -9.88 -2.60
CA ILE A 347 -6.59 -11.12 -1.87
C ILE A 347 -7.43 -10.84 -0.63
N VAL A 348 -8.52 -11.58 -0.48
CA VAL A 348 -9.45 -11.45 0.65
C VAL A 348 -9.55 -12.78 1.38
N VAL A 349 -9.32 -12.74 2.69
CA VAL A 349 -9.58 -13.86 3.62
C VAL A 349 -10.80 -13.51 4.47
N ASP A 350 -11.86 -14.32 4.37
CA ASP A 350 -13.09 -14.20 5.15
C ASP A 350 -13.00 -15.06 6.43
N TYR A 351 -12.62 -14.43 7.54
CA TYR A 351 -12.47 -15.12 8.82
C TYR A 351 -13.80 -15.49 9.44
N LYS A 352 -14.89 -14.76 9.15
CA LYS A 352 -16.24 -15.13 9.59
C LYS A 352 -16.64 -16.48 9.00
N LEU A 353 -16.38 -16.68 7.71
CA LEU A 353 -16.63 -17.95 7.05
C LEU A 353 -15.67 -19.05 7.53
N PHE A 354 -14.36 -18.76 7.64
CA PHE A 354 -13.38 -19.71 8.14
C PHE A 354 -13.74 -20.22 9.55
N ASN A 355 -14.14 -19.32 10.45
CA ASN A 355 -14.51 -19.64 11.83
C ASN A 355 -15.88 -20.31 11.98
N SER A 356 -16.63 -20.51 10.88
CA SER A 356 -17.92 -21.21 10.90
C SER A 356 -17.78 -22.74 10.96
N VAL A 357 -16.56 -23.26 10.80
CA VAL A 357 -16.23 -24.68 10.89
C VAL A 357 -15.14 -24.92 11.95
N GLU A 358 -15.04 -26.16 12.42
CA GLU A 358 -13.99 -26.57 13.37
C GLU A 358 -12.69 -27.02 12.68
N SER A 359 -12.77 -27.34 11.38
CA SER A 359 -11.63 -27.81 10.60
C SER A 359 -11.88 -27.67 9.10
N GLY A 360 -10.80 -27.49 8.34
CA GLY A 360 -10.84 -27.35 6.87
C GLY A 360 -11.02 -25.91 6.44
N ILE A 361 -11.19 -25.67 5.15
CA ILE A 361 -11.38 -24.31 4.60
C ILE A 361 -12.64 -24.31 3.72
N PRO A 362 -13.74 -23.69 4.16
CA PRO A 362 -14.92 -23.56 3.32
C PRO A 362 -14.63 -22.80 2.02
N GLU A 363 -15.28 -23.19 0.92
CA GLU A 363 -15.26 -22.41 -0.33
C GLU A 363 -15.76 -20.98 -0.05
N GLY A 364 -15.04 -19.99 -0.58
CA GLY A 364 -15.24 -18.57 -0.35
C GLY A 364 -14.33 -17.96 0.71
N THR A 365 -13.57 -18.78 1.45
CA THR A 365 -12.67 -18.29 2.52
C THR A 365 -11.51 -17.48 1.96
N LEU A 366 -10.83 -17.97 0.92
CA LEU A 366 -9.75 -17.26 0.23
C LEU A 366 -10.19 -16.95 -1.20
N THR A 367 -10.41 -15.68 -1.48
CA THR A 367 -10.80 -15.22 -2.82
C THR A 367 -9.84 -14.18 -3.36
N VAL A 368 -9.56 -14.24 -4.66
CA VAL A 368 -8.56 -13.40 -5.32
C VAL A 368 -9.16 -12.77 -6.56
N SER A 369 -8.87 -11.49 -6.78
CA SER A 369 -9.05 -10.87 -8.09
C SER A 369 -7.76 -10.24 -8.60
N GLU A 370 -7.66 -10.16 -9.92
CA GLU A 370 -6.53 -9.56 -10.61
C GLU A 370 -7.02 -8.56 -11.63
N GLN A 371 -6.55 -7.33 -11.50
CA GLN A 371 -6.93 -6.23 -12.37
C GLN A 371 -5.88 -6.00 -13.46
N ILE A 372 -6.36 -5.79 -14.68
CA ILE A 372 -5.62 -5.20 -15.79
C ILE A 372 -6.53 -4.14 -16.47
N PRO A 373 -6.00 -3.29 -17.37
CA PRO A 373 -6.84 -2.32 -18.04
C PRO A 373 -8.02 -2.96 -18.79
N GLY A 374 -9.23 -2.56 -18.40
CA GLY A 374 -10.51 -3.03 -18.96
C GLY A 374 -11.05 -4.34 -18.39
N TYR A 375 -10.30 -5.07 -17.56
CA TYR A 375 -10.71 -6.38 -17.07
C TYR A 375 -10.32 -6.62 -15.61
N VAL A 376 -11.22 -7.28 -14.87
CA VAL A 376 -10.93 -7.87 -13.56
C VAL A 376 -11.32 -9.34 -13.63
N PHE A 377 -10.41 -10.22 -13.24
CA PHE A 377 -10.68 -11.65 -13.17
C PHE A 377 -10.71 -12.09 -11.71
N TYR A 378 -11.73 -12.85 -11.34
CA TYR A 378 -11.96 -13.35 -9.99
C TYR A 378 -11.83 -14.88 -9.94
N LYS A 379 -11.27 -15.40 -8.85
CA LYS A 379 -11.23 -16.84 -8.55
C LYS A 379 -11.20 -17.10 -7.05
N ASP A 380 -11.87 -18.17 -6.65
CA ASP A 380 -11.79 -18.75 -5.31
C ASP A 380 -10.60 -19.73 -5.22
N PHE A 381 -9.74 -19.53 -4.22
CA PHE A 381 -8.54 -20.33 -3.97
C PHE A 381 -8.61 -21.13 -2.66
N SER A 382 -9.79 -21.23 -2.03
CA SER A 382 -9.98 -21.95 -0.76
C SER A 382 -9.54 -23.41 -0.83
N THR A 383 -9.96 -24.14 -1.88
CA THR A 383 -9.55 -25.54 -2.10
C THR A 383 -8.04 -25.65 -2.33
N SER A 384 -7.45 -24.71 -3.07
CA SER A 384 -6.00 -24.67 -3.29
C SER A 384 -5.28 -24.47 -1.95
N LEU A 385 -5.68 -23.47 -1.15
CA LEU A 385 -5.10 -23.18 0.15
C LEU A 385 -5.20 -24.38 1.10
N GLU A 386 -6.32 -25.09 1.11
CA GLU A 386 -6.47 -26.30 1.93
C GLU A 386 -5.51 -27.41 1.49
N SER A 387 -5.33 -27.58 0.17
CA SER A 387 -4.49 -28.63 -0.40
C SER A 387 -2.98 -28.36 -0.29
N THR A 388 -2.54 -27.11 -0.48
CA THR A 388 -1.12 -26.72 -0.49
C THR A 388 -0.66 -26.23 0.88
N GLY A 389 -1.59 -25.80 1.74
CA GLY A 389 -1.34 -25.15 3.01
C GLY A 389 -0.95 -23.67 2.90
N TYR A 390 -0.75 -23.12 1.70
CA TYR A 390 -0.43 -21.70 1.52
C TYR A 390 -0.83 -21.14 0.16
N PHE A 391 -0.98 -19.82 0.10
CA PHE A 391 -1.07 -19.02 -1.12
C PHE A 391 -0.03 -17.88 -1.04
N GLY A 392 0.88 -17.81 -2.02
CA GLY A 392 1.91 -16.77 -2.10
C GLY A 392 1.57 -15.73 -3.16
N SER A 393 1.86 -14.46 -2.87
CA SER A 393 1.67 -13.32 -3.78
C SER A 393 2.98 -12.53 -3.89
N PHE A 394 3.43 -12.27 -5.12
CA PHE A 394 4.80 -11.78 -5.35
C PHE A 394 4.96 -11.07 -6.71
N ASN A 395 3.99 -10.22 -7.04
CA ASN A 395 4.02 -9.34 -8.22
C ASN A 395 3.90 -10.04 -9.58
N VAL A 396 3.30 -11.21 -9.59
CA VAL A 396 3.00 -11.97 -10.80
C VAL A 396 1.56 -12.48 -10.66
N PRO A 397 0.71 -12.35 -11.70
CA PRO A 397 -0.64 -12.90 -11.66
C PRO A 397 -0.62 -14.44 -11.65
N GLU A 398 -1.65 -15.02 -11.04
CA GLU A 398 -1.90 -16.44 -10.85
C GLU A 398 -3.16 -16.90 -11.63
N ILE A 399 -4.11 -16.00 -11.91
CA ILE A 399 -5.31 -16.37 -12.68
C ILE A 399 -4.93 -16.47 -14.16
N GLN A 400 -5.12 -17.65 -14.75
CA GLN A 400 -4.70 -17.95 -16.13
C GLN A 400 -5.14 -16.90 -17.16
N LYS A 401 -6.39 -16.41 -17.07
CA LYS A 401 -6.89 -15.36 -17.97
C LYS A 401 -6.08 -14.06 -17.87
N THR A 402 -5.71 -13.65 -16.65
CA THR A 402 -4.84 -12.50 -16.42
C THR A 402 -3.46 -12.76 -17.00
N ILE A 403 -2.86 -13.93 -16.72
CA ILE A 403 -1.54 -14.33 -17.25
C ILE A 403 -1.51 -14.22 -18.78
N ASP A 404 -2.54 -14.74 -19.45
CA ASP A 404 -2.66 -14.73 -20.89
C ASP A 404 -2.85 -13.32 -21.44
N MET A 405 -3.79 -12.55 -20.87
CA MET A 405 -4.13 -11.21 -21.38
C MET A 405 -3.09 -10.14 -21.08
N SER A 406 -2.31 -10.31 -20.01
CA SER A 406 -1.24 -9.40 -19.63
C SER A 406 0.08 -9.69 -20.34
N ASN A 407 0.16 -10.71 -21.21
CA ASN A 407 1.39 -11.19 -21.85
C ASN A 407 2.49 -11.63 -20.85
N THR A 408 2.11 -12.07 -19.64
CA THR A 408 3.06 -12.46 -18.59
C THR A 408 3.94 -13.63 -19.04
N THR A 409 3.36 -14.70 -19.59
CA THR A 409 4.12 -15.87 -20.08
C THR A 409 5.11 -15.51 -21.18
N ALA A 410 4.72 -14.62 -22.10
CA ALA A 410 5.59 -14.17 -23.19
C ALA A 410 6.77 -13.34 -22.68
N ASN A 411 6.56 -12.57 -21.60
CA ASN A 411 7.62 -11.81 -20.95
C ASN A 411 8.55 -12.70 -20.11
N ALA A 412 8.02 -13.73 -19.45
CA ALA A 412 8.72 -14.65 -18.54
C ALA A 412 9.51 -15.75 -19.28
N GLN A 413 10.24 -15.40 -20.34
CA GLN A 413 11.07 -16.32 -21.11
C GLN A 413 12.56 -16.20 -20.77
N GLY A 414 13.31 -17.29 -20.90
CA GLY A 414 14.73 -17.35 -20.58
C GLY A 414 15.01 -16.86 -19.15
N ASN A 415 16.00 -16.01 -18.98
CA ASN A 415 16.38 -15.49 -17.65
C ASN A 415 15.32 -14.59 -17.01
N LYS A 416 14.36 -14.04 -17.78
CA LYS A 416 13.27 -13.22 -17.22
C LYS A 416 12.29 -14.04 -16.38
N ALA A 417 12.26 -15.37 -16.58
CA ALA A 417 11.45 -16.28 -15.76
C ALA A 417 11.77 -16.17 -14.26
N PHE A 418 13.04 -15.94 -13.91
CA PHE A 418 13.50 -15.74 -12.53
C PHE A 418 12.79 -14.59 -11.80
N TRP A 419 12.26 -13.62 -12.55
CA TRP A 419 11.60 -12.45 -12.00
C TRP A 419 10.09 -12.41 -12.23
N ASN A 420 9.61 -12.97 -13.35
CA ASN A 420 8.25 -12.74 -13.84
C ASN A 420 7.44 -14.03 -14.09
N SER A 421 8.01 -15.20 -13.82
CA SER A 421 7.24 -16.46 -13.92
C SER A 421 6.37 -16.67 -12.68
N PRO A 422 5.09 -17.05 -12.83
CA PRO A 422 4.22 -17.38 -11.70
C PRO A 422 4.80 -18.52 -10.83
N THR A 423 5.46 -19.51 -11.43
CA THR A 423 5.98 -20.68 -10.73
C THR A 423 7.51 -20.72 -10.60
N GLU A 424 8.23 -20.02 -11.49
CA GLU A 424 9.70 -20.09 -11.58
C GLU A 424 10.41 -18.85 -11.04
N CYS A 425 9.69 -17.80 -10.64
CA CYS A 425 10.36 -16.64 -10.06
C CYS A 425 10.97 -16.96 -8.68
N CYS A 426 12.02 -16.22 -8.33
CA CYS A 426 12.77 -16.39 -7.07
C CYS A 426 11.85 -16.48 -5.84
N ARG A 427 10.89 -15.55 -5.71
CA ARG A 427 9.96 -15.53 -4.57
C ARG A 427 8.96 -16.68 -4.59
N ALA A 428 8.48 -17.12 -5.75
CA ALA A 428 7.64 -18.32 -5.86
C ALA A 428 8.37 -19.54 -5.31
N LYS A 429 9.63 -19.75 -5.73
CA LYS A 429 10.48 -20.87 -5.26
C LYS A 429 10.83 -20.77 -3.77
N ILE A 430 11.07 -19.55 -3.27
CA ILE A 430 11.32 -19.33 -1.83
C ILE A 430 10.06 -19.67 -1.02
N PHE A 431 8.86 -19.24 -1.45
CA PHE A 431 7.61 -19.63 -0.79
C PHE A 431 7.37 -21.13 -0.85
N GLU A 432 7.54 -21.77 -2.02
CA GLU A 432 7.42 -23.22 -2.18
C GLU A 432 8.30 -23.99 -1.18
N LYS A 433 9.54 -23.52 -0.98
CA LYS A 433 10.52 -24.16 -0.10
C LYS A 433 10.27 -23.94 1.40
N TYR A 434 9.70 -22.79 1.80
CA TYR A 434 9.68 -22.37 3.20
C TYR A 434 8.30 -22.09 3.78
N ALA A 435 7.31 -21.67 2.99
CA ALA A 435 5.96 -21.40 3.50
C ALA A 435 5.33 -22.61 4.22
N PRO A 436 5.46 -23.86 3.73
CA PRO A 436 4.93 -25.03 4.45
C PRO A 436 5.52 -25.24 5.85
N LYS A 437 6.68 -24.64 6.16
CA LYS A 437 7.37 -24.76 7.46
C LYS A 437 6.91 -23.71 8.47
N VAL A 438 6.08 -22.75 8.06
CA VAL A 438 5.51 -21.76 8.96
C VAL A 438 4.40 -22.44 9.77
N MET A 439 4.62 -22.59 11.07
CA MET A 439 3.69 -23.28 11.98
C MET A 439 3.12 -22.38 13.08
N ASN A 440 3.68 -21.18 13.25
CA ASN A 440 3.26 -20.22 14.27
C ASN A 440 3.64 -18.79 13.85
N MET A 441 3.19 -17.82 14.63
CA MET A 441 3.45 -16.39 14.40
C MET A 441 4.95 -16.05 14.31
N ASN A 442 5.83 -16.68 15.09
CA ASN A 442 7.26 -16.40 15.03
C ASN A 442 7.89 -16.89 13.72
N ASP A 443 7.45 -18.05 13.22
CA ASP A 443 7.88 -18.54 11.91
C ASP A 443 7.36 -17.63 10.78
N MET A 444 6.13 -17.13 10.92
CA MET A 444 5.56 -16.17 9.97
C MET A 444 6.36 -14.88 9.93
N LYS A 445 6.68 -14.30 11.10
CA LYS A 445 7.54 -13.11 11.24
C LYS A 445 8.88 -13.30 10.53
N LYS A 446 9.56 -14.43 10.75
CA LYS A 446 10.83 -14.76 10.08
C LYS A 446 10.66 -14.91 8.57
N MET A 447 9.61 -15.59 8.12
CA MET A 447 9.36 -15.81 6.69
C MET A 447 9.15 -14.49 5.95
N MET A 448 8.36 -13.59 6.53
CA MET A 448 8.01 -12.32 5.88
C MET A 448 9.12 -11.27 5.98
N LYS A 449 10.13 -11.50 6.82
CA LYS A 449 11.38 -10.74 6.89
C LYS A 449 12.55 -11.42 6.20
N TYR A 450 12.31 -12.56 5.52
CA TYR A 450 13.38 -13.39 4.98
C TYR A 450 14.18 -12.68 3.88
N ASN A 451 15.46 -12.45 4.18
CA ASN A 451 16.49 -12.03 3.22
C ASN A 451 17.85 -12.54 3.70
N ASP A 452 18.21 -13.76 3.32
CA ASP A 452 19.55 -14.32 3.47
C ASP A 452 20.23 -14.48 2.10
N TYR A 453 20.15 -13.44 1.26
CA TYR A 453 20.50 -13.49 -0.17
C TYR A 453 21.92 -14.01 -0.44
N LYS A 454 22.86 -13.82 0.50
CA LYS A 454 24.24 -14.29 0.36
C LYS A 454 24.32 -15.82 0.33
N ASN A 455 23.46 -16.49 1.10
CA ASN A 455 23.46 -17.94 1.26
C ASN A 455 22.29 -18.63 0.54
N GLU A 456 21.24 -17.89 0.14
CA GLU A 456 20.09 -18.44 -0.57
C GLU A 456 20.40 -18.64 -2.07
N PRO A 457 20.47 -19.89 -2.57
CA PRO A 457 20.75 -20.13 -3.99
C PRO A 457 19.65 -19.60 -4.91
N LEU A 458 18.40 -19.50 -4.43
CA LEU A 458 17.27 -18.96 -5.19
C LEU A 458 17.32 -17.43 -5.37
N SER A 459 18.28 -16.75 -4.73
CA SER A 459 18.52 -15.32 -4.91
C SER A 459 19.60 -15.02 -5.96
N LYS A 460 20.16 -16.04 -6.61
CA LYS A 460 21.19 -15.87 -7.64
C LYS A 460 20.54 -15.53 -8.99
N ASP A 461 20.73 -14.31 -9.48
CA ASP A 461 20.18 -13.89 -10.78
C ASP A 461 20.92 -14.63 -11.92
N PRO A 462 20.22 -15.41 -12.77
CA PRO A 462 20.85 -16.20 -13.84
C PRO A 462 21.40 -15.36 -15.00
N THR A 463 21.12 -14.06 -15.05
CA THR A 463 21.66 -13.12 -16.05
C THR A 463 23.03 -12.62 -15.64
N THR A 464 23.20 -12.34 -14.35
CA THR A 464 24.43 -11.73 -13.82
C THR A 464 25.31 -12.73 -13.09
N GLU A 465 24.75 -13.89 -12.71
CA GLU A 465 25.35 -14.91 -11.85
C GLU A 465 25.74 -14.40 -10.46
N LEU A 466 25.15 -13.27 -10.03
CA LEU A 466 25.37 -12.66 -8.72
C LEU A 466 24.21 -12.94 -7.77
N GLN A 467 24.52 -12.98 -6.47
CA GLN A 467 23.49 -12.99 -5.44
C GLN A 467 22.82 -11.62 -5.34
N ASP A 468 21.51 -11.57 -5.53
CA ASP A 468 20.73 -10.34 -5.57
C ASP A 468 19.89 -10.17 -4.29
N PRO A 469 20.18 -9.17 -3.44
CA PRO A 469 19.40 -8.92 -2.22
C PRO A 469 17.98 -8.43 -2.48
N GLY A 470 17.64 -8.07 -3.73
CA GLY A 470 16.28 -7.81 -4.18
C GLY A 470 15.48 -9.07 -4.57
N ALA A 471 16.13 -10.24 -4.69
CA ALA A 471 15.51 -11.51 -5.07
C ALA A 471 15.13 -12.37 -3.84
N THR A 472 14.46 -11.76 -2.86
CA THR A 472 14.02 -12.39 -1.60
C THR A 472 12.61 -11.92 -1.21
N ILE A 473 12.02 -12.41 -0.11
CA ILE A 473 10.68 -12.00 0.35
C ILE A 473 10.69 -10.56 0.88
N ALA A 474 11.78 -10.18 1.57
CA ALA A 474 12.00 -8.84 2.11
C ALA A 474 13.19 -8.18 1.41
N ALA A 475 12.96 -7.67 0.20
CA ALA A 475 14.02 -7.13 -0.66
C ALA A 475 14.84 -5.99 -0.02
N ARG A 476 16.13 -5.95 -0.35
CA ARG A 476 17.11 -4.92 0.05
C ARG A 476 17.92 -4.44 -1.15
N TYR A 477 17.34 -3.64 -2.05
CA TYR A 477 18.06 -3.18 -3.25
C TYR A 477 19.24 -2.26 -2.90
N ASP A 478 19.23 -1.70 -1.70
CA ASP A 478 20.32 -0.87 -1.19
C ASP A 478 21.60 -1.66 -0.88
N LEU A 479 21.49 -2.98 -0.74
CA LEU A 479 22.64 -3.87 -0.50
C LEU A 479 23.20 -4.48 -1.78
N ARG A 480 22.66 -4.12 -2.95
CA ARG A 480 23.15 -4.60 -4.23
C ARG A 480 24.59 -4.13 -4.45
N PRO A 481 25.44 -4.97 -5.07
CA PRO A 481 26.73 -4.49 -5.55
C PRO A 481 26.53 -3.53 -6.74
N SER A 482 27.53 -2.72 -7.05
CA SER A 482 27.48 -1.68 -8.09
C SER A 482 27.05 -2.21 -9.46
N GLU A 483 27.42 -3.45 -9.78
CA GLU A 483 27.07 -4.17 -11.01
C GLU A 483 25.56 -4.38 -11.16
N LEU A 484 24.83 -4.52 -10.04
CA LEU A 484 23.38 -4.68 -9.99
C LEU A 484 22.63 -3.35 -9.77
N LYS A 485 23.37 -2.23 -9.76
CA LYS A 485 22.89 -0.86 -9.60
C LYS A 485 22.05 -0.68 -8.33
N PRO A 486 22.70 -0.44 -7.19
CA PRO A 486 22.00 -0.35 -5.92
C PRO A 486 21.13 0.90 -5.84
N LEU A 487 20.07 0.81 -5.03
CA LEU A 487 19.00 1.80 -4.98
C LEU A 487 18.35 1.83 -3.59
N PRO A 488 17.94 2.99 -3.04
CA PRO A 488 17.29 3.08 -1.73
C PRO A 488 15.82 2.63 -1.83
N PHE A 489 15.63 1.35 -2.16
CA PHE A 489 14.35 0.73 -2.47
C PHE A 489 14.31 -0.70 -1.89
N GLY A 490 13.12 -1.15 -1.50
CA GLY A 490 12.92 -2.49 -1.01
C GLY A 490 11.83 -2.53 0.03
N GLN A 491 11.91 -3.52 0.91
CA GLN A 491 10.94 -3.76 1.96
C GLN A 491 10.89 -2.59 2.96
N MET A 492 9.71 -2.00 3.15
CA MET A 492 9.46 -0.86 4.05
C MET A 492 8.79 -1.28 5.36
N ASP A 493 8.12 -2.43 5.38
CA ASP A 493 7.53 -3.03 6.58
C ASP A 493 7.22 -4.52 6.37
N ALA A 494 6.68 -5.15 7.41
CA ALA A 494 5.84 -6.34 7.29
C ALA A 494 4.67 -6.22 8.27
N LYS A 495 3.45 -6.60 7.85
CA LYS A 495 2.26 -6.70 8.70
C LYS A 495 1.73 -8.13 8.69
N ILE A 496 1.22 -8.60 9.82
CA ILE A 496 0.64 -9.95 9.96
C ILE A 496 -0.61 -9.88 10.84
N CYS A 497 -1.71 -10.46 10.37
CA CYS A 497 -2.86 -10.77 11.22
C CYS A 497 -3.18 -12.26 11.19
N ASP A 498 -3.96 -12.68 12.19
CA ASP A 498 -4.48 -14.02 12.37
C ASP A 498 -5.89 -13.95 12.96
N LYS A 499 -6.49 -15.12 13.24
CA LYS A 499 -7.83 -15.20 13.82
C LYS A 499 -7.99 -14.40 15.11
N SER A 500 -6.95 -14.33 15.95
CA SER A 500 -7.02 -13.66 17.26
C SER A 500 -7.12 -12.13 17.12
N GLY A 501 -6.65 -11.57 16.00
CA GLY A 501 -6.63 -10.13 15.78
C GLY A 501 -8.01 -9.49 15.58
N PHE A 502 -9.04 -10.27 15.23
CA PHE A 502 -10.33 -9.73 14.80
C PHE A 502 -11.23 -9.20 15.92
N GLU A 503 -10.96 -9.54 17.19
CA GLU A 503 -11.71 -8.97 18.32
C GLU A 503 -11.51 -7.45 18.43
N THR A 504 -10.28 -6.98 18.19
CA THR A 504 -9.89 -5.58 18.32
C THR A 504 -9.40 -4.95 17.02
N LEU A 505 -9.33 -5.73 15.92
CA LEU A 505 -8.64 -5.39 14.68
C LEU A 505 -7.16 -5.05 14.89
N GLN A 506 -6.50 -5.82 15.76
CA GLN A 506 -5.06 -5.73 16.03
C GLN A 506 -4.25 -6.56 15.04
N PHE A 507 -3.01 -6.13 14.77
CA PHE A 507 -2.08 -6.86 13.93
C PHE A 507 -0.63 -6.65 14.38
N HIS A 508 0.26 -7.58 14.02
CA HIS A 508 1.69 -7.41 14.22
C HIS A 508 2.28 -6.57 13.09
N VAL A 509 3.24 -5.71 13.42
CA VAL A 509 3.95 -4.90 12.45
C VAL A 509 5.41 -4.73 12.81
N GLN A 510 6.29 -4.76 11.83
CA GLN A 510 7.66 -4.29 11.97
C GLN A 510 7.93 -3.27 10.87
N ALA A 511 8.27 -2.05 11.26
CA ALA A 511 8.58 -0.99 10.31
C ALA A 511 10.06 -1.01 9.91
N GLY A 512 10.31 -0.63 8.66
CA GLY A 512 11.62 -0.58 8.06
C GLY A 512 12.10 -1.89 7.42
N PRO A 513 13.22 -1.83 6.68
CA PRO A 513 13.76 -3.00 6.00
C PRO A 513 14.25 -4.08 6.96
N THR A 514 14.33 -5.30 6.45
CA THR A 514 14.78 -6.45 7.21
C THR A 514 16.23 -6.29 7.65
N HIS A 515 16.48 -6.70 8.88
CA HIS A 515 17.80 -6.74 9.50
C HIS A 515 18.03 -8.04 10.28
N ASP A 516 17.22 -9.08 10.03
CA ASP A 516 17.37 -10.41 10.65
C ASP A 516 18.74 -11.01 10.28
N ASN A 517 19.15 -10.84 9.03
CA ASN A 517 20.45 -11.30 8.51
C ASN A 517 21.21 -10.19 7.77
N GLN A 518 20.71 -8.96 7.83
CA GLN A 518 21.23 -7.82 7.08
C GLN A 518 21.55 -6.65 8.02
N PRO A 519 22.46 -5.74 7.64
CA PRO A 519 22.69 -4.53 8.44
C PRO A 519 21.42 -3.67 8.49
N TYR A 520 21.26 -2.91 9.57
CA TYR A 520 20.23 -1.87 9.65
C TYR A 520 20.32 -0.92 8.46
N LEU A 521 19.17 -0.39 8.04
CA LEU A 521 19.17 0.70 7.08
C LEU A 521 19.60 1.98 7.81
N ASP A 522 20.64 2.63 7.29
CA ASP A 522 21.11 3.95 7.74
C ASP A 522 21.17 4.90 6.54
N LEU A 523 20.17 5.77 6.41
CA LEU A 523 20.06 6.74 5.32
C LEU A 523 21.21 7.75 5.30
N GLU A 524 21.82 8.07 6.45
CA GLU A 524 22.98 8.98 6.46
C GLU A 524 24.19 8.37 5.76
N VAL A 525 24.37 7.05 5.87
CA VAL A 525 25.46 6.35 5.18
C VAL A 525 25.27 6.44 3.67
N TYR A 526 24.07 6.22 3.17
CA TYR A 526 23.79 6.30 1.73
C TYR A 526 23.90 7.74 1.20
N GLU A 527 23.42 8.74 1.96
CA GLU A 527 23.62 10.15 1.61
C GLU A 527 25.11 10.51 1.51
N LYS A 528 25.94 10.08 2.48
CA LYS A 528 27.40 10.30 2.47
C LYS A 528 28.09 9.58 1.31
N GLN A 529 27.49 8.51 0.78
CA GLN A 529 27.92 7.80 -0.43
C GLN A 529 27.41 8.45 -1.73
N GLY A 530 26.69 9.58 -1.65
CA GLY A 530 26.22 10.35 -2.80
C GLY A 530 24.91 9.84 -3.40
N TRP A 531 24.14 9.03 -2.66
CA TRP A 531 22.87 8.53 -3.15
C TRP A 531 21.79 9.60 -3.09
N PHE A 532 20.90 9.59 -4.09
CA PHE A 532 19.70 10.41 -4.08
C PHE A 532 18.61 9.72 -3.27
N VAL A 533 18.35 10.21 -2.06
CA VAL A 533 17.30 9.73 -1.17
C VAL A 533 16.44 10.92 -0.71
N PRO A 534 15.29 11.20 -1.36
CA PRO A 534 14.34 12.17 -0.85
C PRO A 534 13.71 11.65 0.45
N ASP A 535 14.05 12.21 1.61
CA ASP A 535 13.70 11.58 2.89
C ASP A 535 13.24 12.55 3.99
N LYS A 536 12.63 13.67 3.59
CA LYS A 536 12.04 14.61 4.56
C LYS A 536 11.06 13.90 5.49
N GLY A 537 11.18 14.18 6.78
CA GLY A 537 10.34 13.58 7.82
C GLY A 537 10.67 12.12 8.16
N VAL A 538 11.52 11.45 7.39
CA VAL A 538 11.85 10.03 7.57
C VAL A 538 12.96 9.88 8.61
N LEU A 539 12.89 8.81 9.41
CA LEU A 539 13.97 8.47 10.33
C LEU A 539 15.21 8.05 9.56
N LYS A 540 16.39 8.39 10.09
CA LYS A 540 17.66 8.06 9.43
C LYS A 540 18.08 6.61 9.64
N VAL A 541 17.89 6.06 10.84
CA VAL A 541 18.24 4.68 11.18
C VAL A 541 16.98 3.87 11.43
N TRP A 542 16.89 2.69 10.82
CA TRP A 542 15.76 1.77 10.94
C TRP A 542 16.19 0.44 11.56
N ASN A 543 15.93 0.31 12.86
CA ASN A 543 16.31 -0.82 13.70
C ASN A 543 15.18 -1.25 14.64
N PHE A 544 13.93 -1.19 14.15
CA PHE A 544 12.74 -1.49 14.96
C PHE A 544 12.45 -2.99 15.04
N ASP A 545 12.07 -3.46 16.21
CA ASP A 545 11.60 -4.82 16.41
C ASP A 545 10.11 -4.97 16.02
N TRP A 546 9.61 -6.20 16.05
CA TRP A 546 8.19 -6.48 15.87
C TRP A 546 7.36 -5.92 17.03
N GLU A 547 6.34 -5.16 16.68
CA GLU A 547 5.36 -4.58 17.59
C GLU A 547 3.96 -5.14 17.32
N GLU A 548 3.05 -4.90 18.26
CA GLU A 548 1.61 -5.09 18.07
C GLU A 548 0.94 -3.73 17.96
N PHE A 549 0.24 -3.49 16.85
CA PHE A 549 -0.68 -2.38 16.74
C PHE A 549 -2.02 -2.83 17.34
N ILE A 550 -2.38 -2.21 18.47
CA ILE A 550 -3.64 -2.46 19.17
C ILE A 550 -4.45 -1.16 19.09
N PRO A 551 -5.54 -1.13 18.32
CA PRO A 551 -6.45 0.01 18.28
C PRO A 551 -6.91 0.44 19.66
N LYS A 552 -7.01 1.76 19.89
CA LYS A 552 -7.40 2.38 21.16
C LYS A 552 -8.81 2.93 21.13
#